data_AF-A0A562E3K9-F1
#
_entry.id   AF-A0A562E3K9-F1
#
_cell.length_a   1.000
_cell.length_b   1.000
_cell.length_c   1.000
_cell.angle_alpha   90.00
_cell.angle_beta   90.00
_cell.angle_gamma   90.00
#
_symmetry.space_group_name_H-M   'P 1'
#
loop_
_entity.id
_entity.type
_entity.pdbx_description
1 polymer ?
#
loop_
_entity_poly.entity_id
_entity_poly.type
_entity_poly.pdbx_seq_one_letter_code
_entity_poly.pdbx_strand_id
1 'polypeptide(L)'
;MRNASPQRRPRAVYSVGTEPDVRFSLANERTALAWVRTALALIAGGVTLTTVAGLTPFPLIIYGLSLVACVAGGLLALLALLSWRRNERALRMNLPLPAPLALPWLVTALVIVSVGLTVFAVTALALSL
;
A
#
# COMPACT_ATOMS: atom_id res chain seq x y z
N MET A 1 -24.31 -37.42 5.51
CA MET A 1 -24.39 -35.98 5.15
C MET A 1 -22.98 -35.49 4.85
N ARG A 2 -22.65 -35.20 3.59
CA ARG A 2 -21.33 -34.69 3.21
C ARG A 2 -21.23 -33.25 3.68
N ASN A 3 -20.44 -32.98 4.72
CA ASN A 3 -20.06 -31.63 5.11
C ASN A 3 -19.17 -31.07 4.00
N ALA A 4 -19.77 -30.49 2.96
CA ALA A 4 -19.02 -29.73 1.96
C ALA A 4 -18.50 -28.49 2.68
N SER A 5 -17.24 -28.52 3.12
CA SER A 5 -16.58 -27.36 3.68
C SER A 5 -16.74 -26.20 2.69
N PRO A 6 -17.25 -25.03 3.14
CA PRO A 6 -17.60 -23.93 2.24
C PRO A 6 -16.37 -23.54 1.41
N GLN A 7 -16.50 -23.57 0.09
CA GLN A 7 -15.40 -23.26 -0.82
C GLN A 7 -14.98 -21.79 -0.66
N ARG A 8 -13.91 -21.54 0.10
CA ARG A 8 -13.33 -20.20 0.26
C ARG A 8 -12.70 -19.71 -1.04
N ARG A 9 -12.92 -18.43 -1.36
CA ARG A 9 -12.35 -17.72 -2.51
C ARG A 9 -11.40 -16.63 -2.01
N PRO A 10 -10.27 -16.37 -2.71
CA PRO A 10 -9.87 -16.93 -3.99
C PRO A 10 -9.26 -18.34 -3.93
N ARG A 11 -9.66 -19.23 -4.85
CA ARG A 11 -9.17 -20.63 -4.93
C ARG A 11 -7.65 -20.74 -5.02
N ALA A 12 -6.97 -19.78 -5.65
CA ALA A 12 -5.52 -19.77 -5.79
C ALA A 12 -4.75 -19.80 -4.44
N VAL A 13 -5.39 -19.38 -3.35
CA VAL A 13 -4.80 -19.39 -2.00
C VAL A 13 -5.38 -20.53 -1.16
N TYR A 14 -6.70 -20.71 -1.18
CA TYR A 14 -7.39 -21.66 -0.30
C TYR A 14 -7.39 -23.13 -0.80
N SER A 15 -6.96 -23.40 -2.04
CA SER A 15 -6.89 -24.78 -2.58
C SER A 15 -5.59 -25.52 -2.27
N VAL A 16 -4.63 -24.86 -1.60
CA VAL A 16 -3.30 -25.44 -1.31
C VAL A 16 -3.04 -25.50 0.19
N GLY A 17 -2.21 -26.48 0.58
CA GLY A 17 -1.77 -26.65 1.96
C GLY A 17 -2.90 -27.05 2.90
N THR A 18 -2.67 -26.85 4.19
CA THR A 18 -3.65 -27.08 5.26
C THR A 18 -4.15 -25.75 5.80
N GLU A 19 -5.30 -25.75 6.49
CA GLU A 19 -5.78 -24.54 7.13
C GLU A 19 -4.75 -24.07 8.19
N PRO A 20 -4.25 -22.83 8.10
CA PRO A 20 -3.26 -22.33 9.04
C PRO A 20 -3.94 -21.95 10.36
N ASP A 21 -3.15 -21.76 11.41
CA ASP A 21 -3.66 -21.17 12.65
C ASP A 21 -4.32 -19.81 12.35
N VAL A 22 -5.59 -19.69 12.75
CA VAL A 22 -6.47 -18.54 12.55
C VAL A 22 -5.81 -17.25 13.00
N ARG A 23 -5.00 -17.28 14.07
CA ARG A 23 -4.35 -16.08 14.61
C ARG A 23 -3.36 -15.46 13.62
N PHE A 24 -2.58 -16.27 12.90
CA PHE A 24 -1.63 -15.78 11.90
C PHE A 24 -2.33 -15.31 10.63
N SER A 25 -3.36 -16.04 10.19
CA SER A 25 -4.18 -15.63 9.03
C SER A 25 -4.85 -14.27 9.28
N LEU A 26 -5.46 -14.05 10.45
CA LEU A 26 -6.05 -12.75 10.82
C LEU A 26 -5.01 -11.63 11.02
N ALA A 27 -3.78 -11.96 11.42
CA ALA A 27 -2.70 -10.96 11.49
C ALA A 27 -2.26 -10.50 10.07
N ASN A 28 -2.17 -11.44 9.13
CA ASN A 28 -1.86 -11.15 7.74
C ASN A 28 -2.95 -10.30 7.08
N GLU A 29 -4.22 -10.65 7.27
CA GLU A 29 -5.37 -9.87 6.77
C GLU A 29 -5.37 -8.43 7.32
N ARG A 30 -5.15 -8.25 8.63
CA ARG A 30 -5.05 -6.91 9.24
C ARG A 30 -3.94 -6.07 8.64
N THR A 31 -2.80 -6.69 8.35
CA THR A 31 -1.67 -6.01 7.72
C THR A 31 -2.04 -5.59 6.29
N ALA A 32 -2.63 -6.48 5.51
CA ALA A 32 -3.10 -6.17 4.16
C ALA A 32 -4.12 -5.01 4.15
N LEU A 33 -5.10 -5.05 5.06
CA LEU A 33 -6.11 -3.99 5.20
C LEU A 33 -5.51 -2.65 5.63
N ALA A 34 -4.50 -2.68 6.51
CA ALA A 34 -3.78 -1.46 6.89
C ALA A 34 -3.08 -0.81 5.68
N TRP A 35 -2.54 -1.61 4.76
CA TRP A 35 -1.92 -1.13 3.53
C TRP A 35 -2.94 -0.65 2.49
N VAL A 36 -4.10 -1.29 2.40
CA VAL A 36 -5.21 -0.80 1.56
C VAL A 36 -5.69 0.56 2.06
N ARG A 37 -5.75 0.77 3.38
CA ARG A 37 -6.12 2.07 3.96
C ARG A 37 -5.13 3.17 3.58
N THR A 38 -3.82 2.92 3.62
CA THR A 38 -2.83 3.92 3.20
C THR A 38 -2.90 4.17 1.70
N ALA A 39 -3.14 3.14 0.88
CA ALA A 39 -3.38 3.29 -0.54
C ALA A 39 -4.58 4.20 -0.85
N LEU A 40 -5.70 3.99 -0.15
CA LEU A 40 -6.89 4.83 -0.27
C LEU A 40 -6.62 6.28 0.14
N ALA A 41 -5.87 6.49 1.23
CA ALA A 41 -5.50 7.84 1.67
C ALA A 41 -4.64 8.57 0.62
N LEU A 42 -3.69 7.87 -0.02
CA LEU A 42 -2.88 8.43 -1.10
C LEU A 42 -3.71 8.80 -2.33
N ILE A 43 -4.62 7.91 -2.75
CA ILE A 43 -5.51 8.18 -3.89
C ILE A 43 -6.42 9.37 -3.58
N ALA A 44 -7.04 9.39 -2.39
CA ALA A 44 -7.90 10.51 -1.98
C ALA A 44 -7.13 11.84 -1.93
N GLY A 45 -5.91 11.84 -1.39
CA GLY A 45 -5.03 13.00 -1.39
C GLY A 45 -4.66 13.45 -2.80
N GLY A 46 -4.32 12.51 -3.69
CA GLY A 46 -4.04 12.77 -5.10
C GLY A 46 -5.23 13.40 -5.82
N VAL A 47 -6.44 12.87 -5.63
CA VAL A 47 -7.67 13.43 -6.20
C VAL A 47 -7.91 14.84 -5.66
N THR A 48 -7.76 15.08 -4.36
CA THR A 48 -7.90 16.43 -3.77
C THR A 48 -6.88 17.41 -4.33
N LEU A 49 -5.64 16.99 -4.63
CA LEU A 49 -4.65 17.87 -5.26
C LEU A 49 -5.10 18.40 -6.63
N THR A 50 -5.95 17.68 -7.38
CA THR A 50 -6.46 18.17 -8.66
C THR A 50 -7.31 19.44 -8.52
N THR A 51 -8.01 19.61 -7.40
CA THR A 51 -8.80 20.83 -7.13
C THR A 51 -7.91 21.99 -6.71
N VAL A 52 -6.84 21.68 -5.96
CA VAL A 52 -5.84 22.66 -5.53
C VAL A 52 -5.01 23.18 -6.70
N ALA A 53 -4.75 22.36 -7.73
CA ALA A 53 -3.93 22.74 -8.88
C ALA A 53 -4.40 24.05 -9.54
N GLY A 54 -5.72 24.24 -9.69
CA GLY A 54 -6.31 25.44 -10.27
C GLY A 54 -6.17 26.72 -9.43
N LEU A 55 -5.76 26.61 -8.17
CA LEU A 55 -5.56 27.74 -7.25
C LEU A 55 -4.11 28.20 -7.17
N THR A 56 -3.19 27.52 -7.86
CA THR A 56 -1.75 27.76 -7.75
C THR A 56 -1.16 28.33 -9.04
N PRO A 57 -0.11 29.17 -8.97
CA PRO A 57 0.62 29.65 -10.15
C PRO A 57 1.37 28.53 -10.92
N PHE A 58 1.56 27.36 -10.30
CA PHE A 58 2.30 26.23 -10.86
C PHE A 58 1.44 24.96 -10.97
N PRO A 59 0.34 24.99 -11.75
CA PRO A 59 -0.64 23.90 -11.80
C PRO A 59 -0.04 22.57 -12.28
N LEU A 60 0.95 22.61 -13.17
CA LEU A 60 1.60 21.42 -13.73
C LEU A 60 2.30 20.57 -12.66
N ILE A 61 2.94 21.21 -11.67
CA ILE A 61 3.62 20.52 -10.57
C ILE A 61 2.60 19.79 -9.69
N ILE A 62 1.48 20.46 -9.39
CA ILE A 62 0.41 19.88 -8.57
C ILE A 62 -0.29 18.72 -9.28
N TYR A 63 -0.54 18.83 -10.59
CA TYR A 63 -1.05 17.71 -11.39
C TYR A 63 -0.06 16.54 -11.43
N GLY A 64 1.24 16.81 -11.54
CA GLY A 64 2.28 15.79 -11.43
C GLY A 64 2.25 15.07 -10.08
N LEU A 65 2.16 15.82 -8.98
CA LEU A 65 2.08 15.26 -7.63
C LEU A 65 0.79 14.45 -7.41
N SER A 66 -0.33 14.95 -7.92
CA SER A 66 -1.62 14.25 -7.92
C SER A 66 -1.53 12.90 -8.63
N LEU A 67 -0.97 12.88 -9.84
CA LEU A 67 -0.77 11.66 -10.62
C LEU A 67 0.12 10.66 -9.87
N VAL A 68 1.25 11.13 -9.33
CA VAL A 68 2.17 10.30 -8.55
C VAL A 68 1.47 9.71 -7.32
N ALA A 69 0.70 10.50 -6.58
CA ALA A 69 -0.04 10.03 -5.40
C ALA A 69 -1.09 8.95 -5.76
N CYS A 70 -1.85 9.15 -6.84
CA CYS A 70 -2.84 8.19 -7.33
C CYS A 70 -2.18 6.88 -7.79
N VAL A 71 -1.10 6.97 -8.59
CA VAL A 71 -0.36 5.80 -9.08
C VAL A 71 0.29 5.05 -7.91
N ALA A 72 0.94 5.77 -6.98
CA ALA A 72 1.55 5.17 -5.80
C ALA A 72 0.51 4.45 -4.93
N GLY A 73 -0.66 5.04 -4.71
CA GLY A 73 -1.75 4.39 -3.99
C GLY A 73 -2.26 3.13 -4.70
N GLY A 74 -2.46 3.18 -6.02
CA GLY A 74 -2.84 2.00 -6.82
C GLY A 74 -1.81 0.87 -6.74
N LEU A 75 -0.53 1.19 -6.89
CA LEU A 75 0.57 0.23 -6.72
C LEU A 75 0.61 -0.35 -5.31
N LEU A 76 0.41 0.48 -4.28
CA LEU A 76 0.40 0.03 -2.88
C LEU A 76 -0.76 -0.93 -2.60
N ALA A 77 -1.95 -0.69 -3.16
CA ALA A 77 -3.09 -1.60 -3.05
C ALA A 77 -2.80 -2.96 -3.73
N LEU A 78 -2.15 -2.96 -4.91
CA LEU A 78 -1.73 -4.19 -5.58
C LEU A 78 -0.69 -4.94 -4.76
N LEU A 79 0.32 -4.25 -4.23
CA LEU A 79 1.34 -4.83 -3.38
C LEU A 79 0.76 -5.43 -2.10
N ALA A 80 -0.24 -4.79 -1.48
CA ALA A 80 -0.95 -5.31 -0.32
C ALA A 80 -1.67 -6.63 -0.63
N LEU A 81 -2.33 -6.73 -1.79
CA LEU A 81 -2.98 -7.97 -2.21
C LEU A 81 -1.96 -9.09 -2.51
N LEU A 82 -0.86 -8.76 -3.19
CA LEU A 82 0.17 -9.73 -3.53
C LEU A 82 0.93 -10.23 -2.29
N SER A 83 1.26 -9.35 -1.35
CA SER A 83 1.92 -9.72 -0.10
C SER A 83 1.00 -10.59 0.76
N TRP A 84 -0.28 -10.24 0.86
CA TRP A 84 -1.28 -11.07 1.55
C TRP A 84 -1.35 -12.48 0.97
N ARG A 85 -1.50 -12.60 -0.37
CA ARG A 85 -1.58 -13.92 -1.04
C ARG A 85 -0.32 -14.75 -0.83
N ARG A 86 0.86 -14.13 -0.92
CA ARG A 86 2.15 -14.80 -0.73
C ARG A 86 2.31 -15.32 0.71
N ASN A 87 2.01 -14.49 1.70
CA ASN A 87 2.11 -14.85 3.11
C ASN A 87 1.09 -15.92 3.50
N GLU A 88 -0.16 -15.78 3.05
CA GLU A 88 -1.21 -16.76 3.35
C GLU A 88 -0.88 -18.13 2.75
N ARG A 89 -0.33 -18.15 1.53
CA ARG A 89 0.10 -19.39 0.88
C ARG A 89 1.29 -20.03 1.59
N ALA A 90 2.27 -19.24 2.04
CA ALA A 90 3.40 -19.74 2.82
C ALA A 90 2.95 -20.34 4.16
N LEU A 91 2.04 -19.66 4.87
CA LEU A 91 1.43 -20.17 6.10
C LEU A 91 0.71 -21.50 5.87
N ARG A 92 -0.12 -21.60 4.82
CA ARG A 92 -0.84 -22.83 4.46
C ARG A 92 0.08 -24.01 4.15
N MET A 93 1.21 -23.73 3.52
CA MET A 93 2.17 -24.77 3.10
C MET A 93 3.25 -25.03 4.17
N ASN A 94 3.16 -24.42 5.36
CA ASN A 94 4.18 -24.48 6.42
C ASN A 94 5.60 -24.11 5.93
N LEU A 95 5.70 -23.17 4.98
CA LEU A 95 6.98 -22.62 4.53
C LEU A 95 7.40 -21.42 5.38
N PRO A 96 8.72 -21.12 5.43
CA PRO A 96 9.20 -19.86 6.01
C PRO A 96 8.52 -18.66 5.34
N LEU A 97 8.20 -17.64 6.15
CA LEU A 97 7.53 -16.45 5.66
C LEU A 97 8.43 -15.70 4.65
N PRO A 98 7.87 -15.22 3.52
CA PRO A 98 8.62 -14.45 2.55
C PRO A 98 9.22 -13.18 3.18
N ALA A 99 10.44 -12.83 2.77
CA ALA A 99 11.07 -11.59 3.19
C ALA A 99 10.16 -10.38 2.83
N PRO A 100 10.05 -9.36 3.71
CA PRO A 100 9.17 -8.23 3.49
C PRO A 100 9.80 -7.24 2.50
N LEU A 101 9.90 -7.61 1.22
CA LEU A 101 10.55 -6.84 0.17
C LEU A 101 9.97 -5.42 -0.01
N ALA A 102 8.69 -5.23 0.34
CA ALA A 102 8.03 -3.93 0.23
C ALA A 102 8.39 -2.96 1.37
N LEU A 103 8.81 -3.44 2.54
CA LEU A 103 9.20 -2.59 3.68
C LEU A 103 10.40 -1.68 3.37
N PRO A 104 11.57 -2.19 2.93
CA PRO A 104 12.72 -1.33 2.68
C PRO A 104 12.43 -0.30 1.58
N TRP A 105 11.72 -0.69 0.52
CA TRP A 105 11.36 0.23 -0.56
C TRP A 105 10.43 1.37 -0.09
N LEU A 106 9.44 1.06 0.74
CA LEU A 106 8.56 2.08 1.32
C LEU A 106 9.30 3.02 2.26
N VAL A 107 10.19 2.49 3.10
CA VAL A 107 11.01 3.30 4.01
C VAL A 107 11.90 4.24 3.21
N THR A 108 12.57 3.74 2.17
CA THR A 108 13.41 4.56 1.29
C THR A 108 12.59 5.65 0.60
N ALA A 109 11.44 5.32 0.02
CA ALA A 109 10.57 6.30 -0.62
C ALA A 109 10.09 7.38 0.35
N LEU A 110 9.70 6.99 1.57
CA LEU A 110 9.24 7.90 2.61
C LEU A 110 10.36 8.85 3.05
N VAL A 111 11.59 8.35 3.21
CA VAL A 111 12.76 9.18 3.54
C VAL A 111 13.02 10.20 2.43
N ILE A 112 13.01 9.77 1.15
CA ILE A 112 13.21 10.68 0.01
C ILE A 112 12.15 11.79 -0.01
N VAL A 113 10.88 11.43 0.14
CA VAL A 113 9.77 12.40 0.17
C VAL A 113 9.91 13.35 1.35
N SER A 114 10.22 12.82 2.54
CA SER A 114 10.41 13.64 3.74
C SER A 114 11.54 14.66 3.56
N VAL A 115 12.70 14.23 3.07
CA VAL A 115 13.85 15.11 2.81
C VAL A 115 13.49 16.16 1.77
N GLY A 116 12.86 15.76 0.67
CA GLY A 116 12.44 16.69 -0.39
C GLY A 116 11.47 17.75 0.11
N LEU A 117 10.47 17.35 0.92
CA LEU A 117 9.52 18.29 1.54
C LEU A 117 10.20 19.24 2.53
N THR A 118 11.14 18.76 3.34
CA THR A 118 11.90 19.61 4.26
C THR A 118 12.74 20.64 3.50
N VAL A 119 13.45 20.23 2.45
CA VAL A 119 14.24 21.15 1.61
C VAL A 119 13.34 22.19 0.94
N PHE A 120 12.20 21.77 0.38
CA PHE A 120 11.23 22.68 -0.21
C PHE A 120 10.69 23.70 0.82
N ALA A 121 10.31 23.24 2.02
CA ALA A 121 9.80 24.12 3.06
C ALA A 121 10.85 25.15 3.52
N VAL A 122 12.10 24.73 3.71
CA VAL A 122 13.20 25.62 4.11
C VAL A 122 13.49 26.67 3.04
N THR A 123 13.57 26.25 1.77
CA THR A 123 13.83 27.18 0.66
C THR A 123 12.68 28.17 0.45
N ALA A 124 11.43 27.71 0.53
CA ALA A 124 10.26 28.58 0.45
C ALA A 124 10.22 29.62 1.58
N LEU A 125 10.53 29.21 2.82
CA LEU A 125 10.62 30.12 3.96
C LEU A 125 11.73 31.17 3.77
N ALA A 126 12.91 30.74 3.31
CA ALA A 126 14.04 31.64 3.06
C ALA A 126 13.76 32.66 1.96
N LEU A 127 12.96 32.31 0.93
CA LEU A 127 12.51 33.23 -0.12
C LEU A 127 11.42 34.22 0.34
N SER A 128 10.76 33.95 1.47
CA SER A 128 9.66 34.78 2.00
C SER A 128 10.10 35.79 3.06
N LEU A 129 11.38 35.74 3.47
CA LEU A 129 12.04 36.68 4.40
C LEU A 129 12.86 37.69 3.61
#